data_AF-A0AAI9YEB8-F1
#
_entry.id   AF-A0AAI9YEB8-F1
#
_cell.length_a   1.000
_cell.length_b   1.000
_cell.length_c   1.000
_cell.angle_alpha   90.00
_cell.angle_beta   90.00
_cell.angle_gamma   90.00
#
_symmetry.space_group_name_H-M   'P 1'
#
loop_
_entity.id
_entity.type
_entity.pdbx_description
1 polymer ?
#
loop_
_entity_poly.entity_id
_entity_poly.type
_entity_poly.pdbx_seq_one_letter_code
_entity_poly.pdbx_strand_id
1 'polypeptide(L)'
;MTWISRSITAIGLLLLGHACYSAQEHSALQSFRAASPLATSASATTSLPADITIEAAVATLIVVLGMVLGAPNLRPIEWRVWAGKIEREGEMGFLTGSGEVEKDYVGNPFQILESRPGFADVRKQKRDFTNWVKAGGKAGTTAKSG
;
A
#
# COMPACT_ATOMS: atom_id res chain seq x y z
N MET A 1 9.83 -5.00 -4.50
CA MET A 1 9.15 -5.54 -5.70
C MET A 1 7.69 -5.79 -5.35
N THR A 2 6.83 -4.78 -5.55
CA THR A 2 5.40 -4.84 -5.20
C THR A 2 4.61 -5.87 -6.01
N TRP A 3 5.13 -6.31 -7.15
CA TRP A 3 4.47 -7.31 -7.99
C TRP A 3 4.43 -8.69 -7.35
N ILE A 4 5.51 -9.13 -6.71
CA ILE A 4 5.59 -10.47 -6.10
C ILE A 4 4.65 -10.56 -4.91
N SER A 5 4.67 -9.57 -4.01
CA SER A 5 3.75 -9.53 -2.87
C SER A 5 2.29 -9.47 -3.32
N ARG A 6 1.96 -8.63 -4.31
CA ARG A 6 0.61 -8.55 -4.87
C ARG A 6 0.16 -9.86 -5.51
N SER A 7 1.04 -10.54 -6.25
CA SER A 7 0.74 -11.87 -6.82
C SER A 7 0.50 -12.92 -5.73
N ILE A 8 1.33 -12.95 -4.69
CA ILE A 8 1.16 -13.87 -3.56
C ILE A 8 -0.18 -13.61 -2.86
N THR A 9 -0.50 -12.35 -2.56
CA THR A 9 -1.79 -12.00 -1.95
C THR A 9 -2.97 -12.39 -2.85
N ALA A 10 -2.88 -12.14 -4.16
CA ALA A 10 -3.94 -12.49 -5.11
C ALA A 10 -4.16 -14.01 -5.19
N ILE A 11 -3.08 -14.80 -5.26
CA ILE A 11 -3.16 -16.26 -5.23
C ILE A 11 -3.75 -16.75 -3.90
N GLY A 12 -3.32 -16.19 -2.78
CA GLY A 12 -3.87 -16.51 -1.45
C GLY A 12 -5.38 -16.23 -1.36
N LEU A 13 -5.84 -15.09 -1.89
CA LEU A 13 -7.25 -14.73 -1.92
C LEU A 13 -8.08 -15.67 -2.82
N LEU A 14 -7.52 -16.09 -3.96
CA LEU A 14 -8.17 -17.06 -4.84
C LEU A 14 -8.33 -18.41 -4.13
N LEU A 15 -7.26 -18.91 -3.49
CA LEU A 15 -7.30 -20.16 -2.72
C LEU A 15 -8.28 -20.07 -1.54
N LEU A 16 -8.32 -18.94 -0.85
CA LEU A 16 -9.25 -18.72 0.25
C LEU A 16 -10.70 -18.70 -0.24
N GLY A 17 -10.96 -18.02 -1.36
CA GLY A 17 -12.27 -18.03 -2.02
C GLY A 17 -12.69 -19.45 -2.43
N HIS A 18 -11.76 -20.25 -2.93
CA HIS A 18 -12.00 -21.66 -3.25
C HIS A 18 -12.39 -22.47 -2.01
N ALA A 19 -11.62 -22.37 -0.92
CA ALA A 19 -11.93 -23.07 0.33
C ALA A 19 -13.28 -22.64 0.93
N CYS A 20 -13.61 -21.34 0.87
CA CYS A 20 -14.92 -20.82 1.28
C CYS A 20 -16.07 -21.40 0.42
N TYR A 21 -15.86 -21.52 -0.88
CA TYR A 21 -16.85 -22.13 -1.78
C TYR A 21 -17.05 -23.61 -1.47
N SER A 22 -15.96 -24.39 -1.28
CA SER A 22 -16.04 -25.80 -0.87
C SER A 22 -16.78 -25.98 0.46
N ALA A 23 -16.54 -25.09 1.44
CA ALA A 23 -17.26 -25.10 2.71
C ALA A 23 -18.77 -24.84 2.53
N GLN A 24 -19.13 -23.92 1.63
CA GLN A 24 -20.51 -23.59 1.32
C GLN A 24 -21.22 -24.77 0.62
N GLU A 25 -20.60 -25.39 -0.38
CA GLU A 25 -21.15 -26.57 -1.05
C GLU A 25 -21.33 -27.73 -0.06
N HIS A 26 -20.33 -28.02 0.77
CA HIS A 26 -20.41 -29.06 1.79
C HIS A 26 -21.58 -28.81 2.75
N SER A 27 -21.73 -27.57 3.23
CA SER A 27 -22.81 -27.19 4.15
C SER A 27 -24.19 -27.28 3.49
N ALA A 28 -24.31 -26.89 2.22
CA ALA A 28 -25.56 -26.97 1.46
C ALA A 28 -26.01 -28.43 1.25
N LEU A 29 -25.07 -29.31 0.88
CA LEU A 29 -25.34 -30.73 0.70
C LEU A 29 -25.72 -31.43 2.01
N GLN A 30 -25.03 -31.10 3.11
CA GLN A 30 -25.38 -31.60 4.44
C GLN A 30 -26.78 -31.16 4.88
N SER A 31 -27.13 -29.90 4.63
CA SER A 31 -28.46 -29.36 4.93
C SER A 31 -29.56 -30.08 4.12
N PHE A 32 -29.32 -30.32 2.83
CA PHE A 32 -30.26 -31.08 1.99
C PHE A 32 -30.42 -32.53 2.47
N ARG A 33 -29.33 -33.18 2.87
CA ARG A 33 -29.35 -34.53 3.43
C ARG A 33 -30.14 -34.60 4.74
N ALA A 34 -29.95 -33.63 5.63
CA ALA A 34 -30.66 -33.53 6.89
C ALA A 34 -32.17 -33.30 6.70
N ALA A 35 -32.57 -32.58 5.65
CA ALA A 35 -33.97 -32.36 5.30
C ALA A 35 -34.63 -33.53 4.56
N SER A 36 -33.88 -34.57 4.17
CA SER A 36 -34.41 -35.69 3.39
C SER A 36 -35.24 -36.65 4.26
N PRO A 37 -36.47 -37.01 3.86
CA PRO A 37 -37.33 -37.93 4.60
C PRO A 37 -36.82 -39.38 4.61
N LEU A 38 -35.77 -39.70 3.83
CA LEU A 38 -35.09 -41.00 3.81
C LEU A 38 -33.82 -41.03 4.69
N ALA A 39 -33.53 -39.95 5.43
CA ALA A 39 -32.36 -39.88 6.30
C ALA A 39 -32.51 -40.81 7.52
N THR A 40 -32.09 -42.06 7.37
CA THR A 40 -31.97 -43.05 8.44
C THR A 40 -30.84 -42.67 9.38
N SER A 41 -31.14 -41.93 10.44
CA SER A 41 -30.37 -41.79 11.71
C SER A 41 -28.84 -41.71 11.62
N ALA A 42 -28.27 -41.26 10.51
CA ALA A 42 -26.86 -40.95 10.41
C ALA A 42 -26.69 -39.55 11.02
N SER A 43 -26.02 -39.46 12.16
CA SER A 43 -25.67 -38.18 12.80
C SER A 43 -25.12 -37.23 11.75
N ALA A 44 -25.85 -36.16 11.45
CA ALA A 44 -25.38 -35.08 10.59
C ALA A 44 -24.22 -34.42 11.33
N THR A 45 -22.99 -34.80 11.00
CA THR A 45 -21.79 -34.15 11.53
C THR A 45 -21.73 -32.75 10.93
N THR A 46 -21.96 -31.74 11.77
CA THR A 46 -21.90 -30.33 11.39
C THR A 46 -20.47 -29.79 11.27
N SER A 47 -19.47 -30.61 11.61
CA SER A 47 -18.06 -30.26 11.49
C SER A 47 -17.63 -30.22 10.03
N LEU A 48 -16.85 -29.20 9.68
CA LEU A 48 -16.19 -29.14 8.38
C LEU A 48 -15.18 -30.29 8.24
N PRO A 49 -15.06 -30.87 7.04
CA PRO A 49 -13.95 -31.74 6.67
C PRO A 49 -12.58 -31.08 6.94
N ALA A 50 -11.61 -31.91 7.34
CA ALA A 50 -10.29 -31.46 7.76
C ALA A 50 -9.48 -30.85 6.60
N ASP A 51 -9.63 -31.38 5.39
CA ASP A 51 -9.07 -30.85 4.15
C ASP A 51 -9.49 -29.39 3.93
N ILE A 52 -10.80 -29.09 3.94
CA ILE A 52 -11.31 -27.71 3.76
C ILE A 52 -10.76 -26.78 4.84
N THR A 53 -10.67 -27.26 6.09
CA THR A 53 -10.14 -26.48 7.22
C THR A 53 -8.66 -26.17 7.04
N ILE A 54 -7.85 -27.16 6.61
CA ILE A 54 -6.42 -26.99 6.37
C ILE A 54 -6.17 -26.07 5.17
N GLU A 55 -6.92 -26.24 4.07
CA GLU A 55 -6.83 -25.38 2.90
C GLU A 55 -7.12 -23.92 3.25
N ALA A 56 -8.19 -23.65 4.01
CA ALA A 56 -8.52 -22.31 4.47
C ALA A 56 -7.43 -21.71 5.38
N ALA A 57 -6.87 -22.50 6.30
CA ALA A 57 -5.78 -22.06 7.18
C ALA A 57 -4.51 -21.71 6.38
N VAL A 58 -4.11 -22.58 5.45
CA VAL A 58 -2.94 -22.35 4.59
C VAL A 58 -3.15 -21.14 3.67
N ALA A 59 -4.33 -21.02 3.04
CA ALA A 59 -4.66 -19.87 2.21
C ALA A 59 -4.59 -18.55 3.02
N THR A 60 -5.10 -18.56 4.25
CA THR A 60 -5.01 -17.42 5.17
C THR A 60 -3.56 -17.03 5.47
N LEU A 61 -2.69 -18.01 5.74
CA LEU A 61 -1.27 -17.76 5.96
C LEU A 61 -0.59 -17.16 4.72
N ILE A 62 -0.93 -17.62 3.52
CA ILE A 62 -0.42 -17.08 2.26
C ILE A 62 -0.86 -15.63 2.06
N VAL A 63 -2.13 -15.31 2.35
CA VAL A 63 -2.64 -13.93 2.28
C VAL A 63 -1.88 -13.01 3.25
N VAL A 64 -1.73 -13.44 4.51
CA VAL A 64 -1.00 -12.67 5.52
C VAL A 64 0.46 -12.47 5.09
N LEU A 65 1.12 -13.51 4.58
CA LEU A 65 2.48 -13.42 4.08
C LEU A 65 2.60 -12.43 2.93
N GLY A 66 1.70 -12.49 1.95
CA GLY A 66 1.66 -11.55 0.83
C GLY A 66 1.46 -10.10 1.28
N MET A 67 0.57 -9.88 2.27
CA MET A 67 0.35 -8.55 2.85
C MET A 67 1.58 -8.02 3.57
N VAL A 68 2.22 -8.83 4.41
CA VAL A 68 3.43 -8.43 5.17
C VAL A 68 4.59 -8.13 4.22
N LEU A 69 4.82 -8.96 3.20
CA LEU A 69 5.86 -8.72 2.19
C LEU A 69 5.57 -7.50 1.30
N GLY A 70 4.30 -7.10 1.19
CA GLY A 70 3.86 -5.92 0.47
C GLY A 70 3.88 -4.62 1.28
N ALA A 71 4.10 -4.70 2.59
CA ALA A 71 4.10 -3.53 3.45
C ALA A 71 5.28 -2.60 3.12
N PRO A 72 5.09 -1.26 3.15
CA PRO A 72 6.19 -0.33 2.99
C PRO A 72 7.18 -0.47 4.16
N ASN A 73 8.46 -0.20 3.88
CA ASN A 73 9.48 -0.22 4.93
C ASN A 73 9.19 0.87 5.95
N LEU A 74 9.43 0.55 7.22
CA LEU A 74 9.33 1.51 8.31
C LEU A 74 10.33 2.65 8.12
N ARG A 75 9.89 3.85 8.46
CA ARG A 75 10.74 5.04 8.41
C ARG A 75 11.65 5.08 9.64
N PRO A 76 12.85 5.68 9.52
CA PRO A 76 13.68 5.98 10.67
C PRO A 76 12.90 6.85 11.67
N ILE A 77 12.93 6.46 12.94
CA ILE A 77 12.30 7.24 14.03
C ILE A 77 13.11 8.51 14.31
N GLU A 78 14.43 8.46 14.13
CA GLU A 78 15.32 9.60 14.36
C GLU A 78 15.26 10.61 13.22
N TRP A 79 14.83 11.84 13.53
CA TRP A 79 14.69 12.92 12.56
C TRP A 79 16.00 13.30 11.86
N ARG A 80 17.15 13.17 12.54
CA ARG A 80 18.46 13.43 11.93
C ARG A 80 18.80 12.40 10.86
N VAL A 81 18.50 11.12 11.11
CA VAL A 81 18.72 10.03 10.15
C VAL A 81 17.77 10.17 8.97
N TRP A 82 16.50 10.52 9.24
CA TRP A 82 15.51 10.79 8.19
C TRP A 82 15.90 11.98 7.32
N ALA A 83 16.24 13.13 7.92
CA ALA A 83 16.68 14.32 7.19
C ALA A 83 17.93 14.03 6.33
N GLY A 84 18.93 13.36 6.89
CA GLY A 84 20.13 12.96 6.14
C GLY A 84 19.83 11.99 4.98
N LYS A 85 18.82 11.11 5.14
CA LYS A 85 18.36 10.24 4.05
C LYS A 85 17.70 11.05 2.93
N ILE A 86 16.81 11.98 3.30
CA ILE A 86 16.10 12.88 2.38
C ILE A 86 17.07 13.76 1.60
N GLU A 87 18.10 14.32 2.25
CA GLU A 87 19.10 15.16 1.59
C GLU A 87 19.94 14.39 0.55
N ARG A 88 20.26 13.12 0.82
CA ARG A 88 21.01 12.28 -0.13
C ARG A 88 20.17 11.77 -1.30
N GLU A 89 18.96 11.29 -1.01
CA GLU A 89 18.14 10.55 -1.96
C GLU A 89 17.12 11.46 -2.68
N GLY A 90 16.85 12.63 -2.12
CA GLY A 90 15.85 13.58 -2.62
C GLY A 90 14.45 12.98 -2.71
N GLU A 91 13.55 13.68 -3.38
CA GLU A 91 12.19 13.17 -3.66
C GLU A 91 12.21 11.94 -4.59
N MET A 92 13.27 11.81 -5.42
CA MET A 92 13.46 10.68 -6.34
C MET A 92 13.70 9.35 -5.62
N GLY A 93 14.24 9.38 -4.40
CA GLY A 93 14.42 8.18 -3.57
C GLY A 93 13.14 7.62 -2.97
N PHE A 94 12.05 8.40 -3.01
CA PHE A 94 10.76 8.05 -2.43
C PHE A 94 9.68 7.90 -3.50
N LEU A 95 10.07 7.55 -4.72
CA LEU A 95 9.12 7.24 -5.77
C LEU A 95 8.53 5.84 -5.53
N THR A 96 7.21 5.71 -5.60
CA THR A 96 6.55 4.41 -5.74
C THR A 96 6.97 3.77 -7.06
N GLY A 97 6.74 2.45 -7.19
CA GLY A 97 7.01 1.73 -8.43
C GLY A 97 6.22 2.24 -9.67
N SER A 98 5.28 3.17 -9.49
CA SER A 98 4.56 3.90 -10.53
C SER A 98 5.22 5.24 -10.94
N GLY A 99 6.31 5.65 -10.26
CA GLY A 99 6.98 6.93 -10.50
C GLY A 99 6.33 8.14 -9.82
N GLU A 100 5.34 7.92 -8.96
CA GLU A 100 4.74 8.97 -8.13
C GLU A 100 5.50 9.10 -6.81
N VAL A 101 5.49 10.27 -6.18
CA VAL A 101 6.05 10.42 -4.83
C VAL A 101 5.18 9.63 -3.86
N GLU A 102 5.80 8.86 -2.97
CA GLU A 102 5.13 8.11 -1.91
C GLU A 102 4.13 9.03 -1.20
N LYS A 103 2.86 8.62 -1.14
CA LYS A 103 1.76 9.45 -0.61
C LYS A 103 2.02 9.95 0.82
N ASP A 104 2.76 9.17 1.59
CA ASP A 104 3.09 9.49 2.97
C ASP A 104 4.36 10.33 3.10
N TYR A 105 5.01 10.76 2.01
CA TYR A 105 6.25 11.54 2.05
C TYR A 105 6.06 12.87 2.82
N VAL A 106 6.79 13.03 3.93
CA VAL A 106 6.69 14.20 4.83
C VAL A 106 7.78 15.25 4.55
N GLY A 107 8.68 14.99 3.59
CA GLY A 107 9.80 15.90 3.30
C GLY A 107 10.82 16.02 4.43
N ASN A 108 11.69 17.03 4.35
CA ASN A 108 12.71 17.30 5.37
C ASN A 108 12.05 17.93 6.61
N PRO A 109 12.14 17.31 7.80
CA PRO A 109 11.54 17.86 9.03
C PRO A 109 12.14 19.21 9.44
N PHE A 110 13.38 19.52 9.03
CA PHE A 110 14.05 20.78 9.33
C PHE A 110 13.82 21.88 8.29
N GLN A 111 13.05 21.61 7.23
CA GLN A 111 12.80 22.56 6.15
C GLN A 111 12.23 23.89 6.66
N ILE A 112 11.46 23.89 7.75
CA ILE A 112 10.91 25.11 8.34
C ILE A 112 11.99 26.00 8.99
N LEU A 113 13.06 25.41 9.53
CA LEU A 113 14.18 26.13 10.13
C LEU A 113 15.10 26.75 9.07
N GLU A 114 15.20 26.10 7.91
CA GLU A 114 15.97 26.57 6.77
C GLU A 114 15.24 27.64 5.97
N SER A 115 13.98 27.38 5.60
CA SER A 115 13.16 28.29 4.79
C SER A 115 12.69 29.51 5.57
N ARG A 116 12.62 29.42 6.91
CA ARG A 116 12.23 30.51 7.82
C ARG A 116 11.06 31.32 7.28
N PRO A 117 9.88 30.71 7.06
CA PRO A 117 8.77 31.37 6.38
C PRO A 117 8.31 32.65 7.09
N GLY A 118 8.46 32.72 8.42
CA GLY A 118 8.15 33.92 9.20
C GLY A 118 9.11 35.11 9.01
N PHE A 119 10.28 34.90 8.39
CA PHE A 119 11.27 35.94 8.08
C PHE A 119 11.34 36.25 6.57
N ALA A 120 10.37 35.78 5.79
CA ALA A 120 10.32 36.07 4.37
C ALA A 120 10.10 37.57 4.12
N ASP A 121 10.95 38.19 3.30
CA ASP A 121 10.75 39.56 2.85
C ASP A 121 9.64 39.61 1.78
N VAL A 122 8.41 39.82 2.27
CA VAL A 122 7.20 39.91 1.43
C VAL A 122 7.30 41.06 0.42
N ARG A 123 8.01 42.15 0.74
CA ARG A 123 8.12 43.30 -0.17
C ARG A 123 9.05 42.99 -1.32
N LYS A 124 10.19 42.35 -1.03
CA LYS A 124 11.12 41.87 -2.07
C LYS A 124 10.43 40.83 -2.97
N GLN A 125 9.74 39.85 -2.40
CA GLN A 125 9.04 38.82 -3.18
C GLN A 125 7.98 39.41 -4.13
N LYS A 126 7.19 40.39 -3.67
CA LYS A 126 6.21 41.07 -4.53
C LYS A 126 6.86 41.83 -5.69
N ARG A 127 7.99 42.50 -5.44
CA ARG A 127 8.76 43.20 -6.48
C ARG A 127 9.34 42.23 -7.49
N ASP A 128 9.95 41.14 -7.02
CA ASP A 128 10.53 40.10 -7.87
C ASP A 128 9.44 39.44 -8.75
N PHE A 129 8.28 39.14 -8.18
CA PHE A 129 7.12 38.65 -8.94
C PHE A 129 6.65 39.66 -10.00
N THR A 130 6.52 40.93 -9.63
CA THR A 130 6.09 41.99 -10.56
C THR A 130 7.08 42.15 -11.72
N ASN A 131 8.38 42.08 -11.43
CA ASN A 131 9.43 42.12 -12.43
C ASN A 131 9.39 40.89 -13.36
N TRP A 132 9.14 39.70 -12.81
CA TRP A 132 8.97 38.47 -13.59
C TRP A 132 7.75 38.54 -14.53
N VAL A 133 6.61 39.06 -14.06
CA VAL A 133 5.41 39.29 -14.89
C VAL A 133 5.72 40.27 -16.01
N LYS A 134 6.41 41.38 -15.70
CA LYS A 134 6.85 42.37 -16.71
C LYS A 134 7.84 41.81 -17.71
N ALA A 135 8.68 40.85 -17.30
CA ALA A 135 9.61 40.13 -18.16
C ALA A 135 8.94 39.01 -19.00
N GLY A 136 7.61 38.87 -18.94
CA GLY A 136 6.84 37.95 -19.78
C GLY A 136 7.05 36.47 -19.46
N GLY A 137 7.44 36.13 -18.22
CA GLY A 137 7.53 34.73 -17.77
C GLY A 137 8.68 33.90 -18.36
N LYS A 138 9.57 34.49 -19.17
CA LYS A 138 10.63 33.78 -19.92
C LYS A 138 11.88 33.40 -19.10
N ALA A 139 11.82 33.34 -17.77
CA ALA A 139 12.97 32.97 -16.96
C ALA A 139 13.20 31.43 -16.82
N GLY A 140 12.32 30.60 -17.38
CA GLY A 140 12.34 29.14 -17.16
C GLY A 140 12.82 28.25 -18.31
N THR A 141 13.14 28.78 -19.50
CA THR A 141 13.34 27.94 -20.71
C THR A 141 14.74 28.04 -21.34
N THR A 142 15.69 28.77 -20.75
CA THR A 142 17.02 28.99 -21.36
C THR A 142 18.21 28.43 -20.56
N ALA A 143 18.01 27.34 -19.80
CA ALA A 143 19.09 26.65 -19.09
C ALA A 143 19.23 25.15 -19.47
N LYS A 144 18.84 24.76 -20.68
CA LYS A 144 19.16 23.45 -21.29
C LYS A 144 19.44 23.62 -22.80
N SER A 145 20.55 24.24 -23.15
CA SER A 145 21.27 23.93 -24.39
C SER A 145 22.72 24.41 -24.24
N GLY A 146 23.62 23.44 -24.11
CA GLY A 146 25.06 23.63 -23.94
C GLY A 146 25.68 22.31 -23.55
#